data_AF-A0AAI8MEJ9-F1
#
_entry.id   AF-A0AAI8MEJ9-F1
#
_cell.length_a   1.000
_cell.length_b   1.000
_cell.length_c   1.000
_cell.angle_alpha   90.00
_cell.angle_beta   90.00
_cell.angle_gamma   90.00
#
_symmetry.space_group_name_H-M   'P 1'
#
loop_
_entity.id
_entity.type
_entity.pdbx_description
1 polymer ?
#
loop_
_entity_poly.entity_id
_entity_poly.type
_entity_poly.pdbx_seq_one_letter_code
_entity_poly.pdbx_strand_id
1 'polypeptide(L)'
;MALISEHIEGDTRDRILEVAERLFRQIGYQKTTVGDIAKELRMSPANVYRFFESKKAIHQAVARSLMGEVELEAQRIVARPGPVLPRFRELLTTIHRMNTERYVGDNKLHEMVEIAMQEDWEVCVAHMELITTTIAQMIAQGAASGEFAAPDLQLASMCACTAMMRFFHPQMIAQCTTKPGPTIDQMIDFVIAGLSPRP
;
A
#
# COMPACT_ATOMS: atom_id res chain seq x y z
N MET A 1 -28.08 0.65 23.69
CA MET A 1 -27.76 -0.74 23.33
C MET A 1 -27.18 -0.86 21.92
N ALA A 2 -27.68 -0.13 20.91
CA ALA A 2 -27.12 -0.14 19.55
C ALA A 2 -25.62 0.26 19.46
N LEU A 3 -25.23 1.39 20.07
CA LEU A 3 -23.82 1.86 20.07
C LEU A 3 -22.82 0.89 20.73
N ILE A 4 -23.25 0.13 21.74
CA ILE A 4 -22.41 -0.87 22.41
C ILE A 4 -22.28 -2.12 21.53
N SER A 5 -23.36 -2.52 20.85
CA SER A 5 -23.36 -3.66 19.93
C SER A 5 -22.50 -3.39 18.69
N GLU A 6 -22.62 -2.20 18.09
CA GLU A 6 -21.79 -1.77 16.95
C GLU A 6 -20.30 -1.74 17.32
N HIS A 7 -19.96 -1.27 18.53
CA HIS A 7 -18.59 -1.23 19.01
C HIS A 7 -18.00 -2.64 19.22
N ILE A 8 -18.78 -3.57 19.78
CA ILE A 8 -18.36 -4.98 19.96
C ILE A 8 -18.23 -5.69 18.61
N GLU A 9 -19.09 -5.37 17.64
CA GLU A 9 -19.02 -5.93 16.30
C GLU A 9 -17.82 -5.41 15.51
N GLY A 10 -17.49 -4.12 15.63
CA GLY A 10 -16.25 -3.54 15.10
C GLY A 10 -15.00 -4.22 15.68
N ASP A 11 -14.93 -4.33 17.02
CA ASP A 11 -13.81 -4.99 17.71
C ASP A 11 -13.63 -6.45 17.28
N THR A 12 -14.75 -7.18 17.09
CA THR A 12 -14.68 -8.57 16.62
C THR A 12 -14.20 -8.67 15.17
N ARG A 13 -14.66 -7.76 14.30
CA ARG A 13 -14.24 -7.71 12.90
C ARG A 13 -12.74 -7.45 12.80
N ASP A 14 -12.20 -6.52 13.58
CA ASP A 14 -10.78 -6.18 13.58
C ASP A 14 -9.93 -7.35 14.10
N ARG A 15 -10.37 -8.01 15.18
CA ARG A 15 -9.72 -9.24 15.68
C ARG A 15 -9.69 -10.37 14.65
N ILE A 16 -10.73 -10.51 13.82
CA ILE A 16 -10.74 -11.46 12.69
C ILE A 16 -9.64 -11.11 11.69
N LEU A 17 -9.49 -9.83 11.33
CA LEU A 17 -8.47 -9.37 10.40
C LEU A 17 -7.05 -9.55 10.94
N GLU A 18 -6.81 -9.22 12.21
CA GLU A 18 -5.49 -9.41 12.85
C GLU A 18 -5.07 -10.89 12.86
N VAL A 19 -6.00 -11.78 13.19
CA VAL A 19 -5.74 -13.23 13.20
C VAL A 19 -5.53 -13.75 11.77
N ALA A 20 -6.36 -13.31 10.82
CA ALA A 20 -6.24 -13.68 9.42
C ALA A 20 -4.88 -13.25 8.86
N GLU A 21 -4.48 -11.99 9.06
CA GLU A 21 -3.16 -11.50 8.65
C GLU A 21 -2.04 -12.34 9.25
N ARG A 22 -2.07 -12.59 10.57
CA ARG A 22 -1.06 -13.42 11.24
C ARG A 22 -0.96 -14.81 10.63
N LEU A 23 -2.09 -15.45 10.36
CA LEU A 23 -2.12 -16.78 9.74
C LEU A 23 -1.60 -16.75 8.29
N PHE A 24 -1.89 -15.70 7.51
CA PHE A 24 -1.32 -15.55 6.16
C PHE A 24 0.20 -15.48 6.21
N ARG A 25 0.77 -14.71 7.14
CA ARG A 25 2.23 -14.61 7.38
C ARG A 25 2.84 -15.94 7.87
N GLN A 26 2.09 -16.73 8.63
CA GLN A 26 2.60 -17.97 9.23
C GLN A 26 2.50 -19.19 8.31
N ILE A 27 1.37 -19.41 7.66
CA ILE A 27 1.11 -20.65 6.90
C ILE A 27 0.75 -20.39 5.44
N GLY A 28 0.55 -19.14 5.03
CA GLY A 28 0.24 -18.76 3.66
C GLY A 28 -1.24 -18.52 3.41
N TYR A 29 -1.51 -17.65 2.44
CA TYR A 29 -2.83 -17.22 2.04
C TYR A 29 -3.71 -18.39 1.58
N GLN A 30 -3.20 -19.22 0.67
CA GLN A 30 -3.98 -20.32 0.09
C GLN A 30 -4.34 -21.36 1.15
N LYS A 31 -3.42 -21.62 2.09
CA LYS A 31 -3.55 -22.65 3.13
C LYS A 31 -4.41 -22.21 4.32
N THR A 32 -4.56 -20.92 4.57
CA THR A 32 -5.36 -20.43 5.70
C THR A 32 -6.85 -20.63 5.42
N THR A 33 -7.59 -21.27 6.33
CA THR A 33 -9.04 -21.46 6.21
C THR A 33 -9.81 -20.58 7.20
N VAL A 34 -11.10 -20.35 6.94
CA VAL A 34 -12.00 -19.71 7.91
C VAL A 34 -12.09 -20.53 9.21
N GLY A 35 -11.92 -21.86 9.11
CA GLY A 35 -11.84 -22.75 10.27
C GLY A 35 -10.61 -22.47 11.15
N ASP A 36 -9.46 -22.20 10.55
CA ASP A 36 -8.23 -21.86 11.29
C ASP A 36 -8.39 -20.54 12.04
N ILE A 37 -8.96 -19.52 11.38
CA ILE A 37 -9.25 -18.21 11.96
C ILE A 37 -10.24 -18.36 13.14
N ALA A 38 -11.34 -19.09 12.91
CA ALA A 38 -12.35 -19.33 13.93
C ALA A 38 -11.79 -20.07 15.15
N LYS A 39 -10.95 -21.09 14.91
CA LYS A 39 -10.29 -21.87 15.96
C LYS A 39 -9.37 -20.99 16.83
N GLU A 40 -8.55 -20.16 16.21
CA GLU A 40 -7.64 -19.25 16.92
C GLU A 40 -8.39 -18.23 17.78
N LEU A 41 -9.54 -17.76 17.28
CA LEU A 41 -10.43 -16.82 18.00
C LEU A 41 -11.41 -17.51 18.97
N ARG A 42 -11.37 -18.84 19.08
CA ARG A 42 -12.30 -19.65 19.89
C ARG A 42 -13.78 -19.38 19.57
N MET A 43 -14.10 -19.25 18.29
CA MET A 43 -15.46 -19.07 17.80
C MET A 43 -15.83 -20.12 16.75
N SER A 44 -17.11 -20.19 16.38
CA SER A 44 -17.54 -21.05 15.27
C SER A 44 -17.23 -20.38 13.92
N PRO A 45 -16.96 -21.16 12.85
CA PRO A 45 -16.85 -20.61 11.49
C PRO A 45 -18.10 -19.82 11.08
N ALA A 46 -19.29 -20.25 11.51
CA ALA A 46 -20.54 -19.52 11.29
C ALA A 46 -20.52 -18.11 11.91
N ASN A 47 -19.88 -17.93 13.07
CA ASN A 47 -19.71 -16.60 13.66
C ASN A 47 -18.76 -15.72 12.82
N VAL A 48 -17.69 -16.28 12.25
CA VAL A 48 -16.82 -15.52 11.33
C VAL A 48 -17.58 -15.07 10.09
N TYR A 49 -18.40 -15.95 9.52
CA TYR A 49 -19.25 -15.62 8.36
C TYR A 49 -20.32 -14.55 8.64
N ARG A 50 -20.63 -14.28 9.91
CA ARG A 50 -21.48 -13.14 10.31
C ARG A 50 -20.83 -11.79 9.99
N PHE A 51 -19.49 -11.73 9.97
CA PHE A 51 -18.71 -10.51 9.73
C PHE A 51 -18.15 -10.41 8.31
N PHE A 52 -17.95 -11.55 7.64
CA PHE A 52 -17.39 -11.61 6.29
C PHE A 52 -18.12 -12.65 5.46
N GLU A 53 -18.60 -12.25 4.29
CA GLU A 53 -19.42 -13.10 3.42
C GLU A 53 -18.63 -14.28 2.81
N SER A 54 -17.30 -14.20 2.78
CA SER A 54 -16.45 -15.24 2.23
C SER A 54 -15.00 -15.15 2.74
N LYS A 55 -14.23 -16.24 2.54
CA LYS A 55 -12.76 -16.21 2.71
C LYS A 55 -12.13 -15.08 1.88
N LYS A 56 -12.59 -14.88 0.64
CA LYS A 56 -12.12 -13.79 -0.24
C LYS A 56 -12.39 -12.41 0.37
N ALA A 57 -13.54 -12.20 1.01
CA ALA A 57 -13.86 -10.93 1.67
C ALA A 57 -12.94 -10.62 2.86
N ILE A 58 -12.59 -11.63 3.67
CA ILE A 58 -11.60 -11.48 4.76
C ILE A 58 -10.26 -11.05 4.15
N HIS A 59 -9.86 -11.70 3.07
CA HIS A 59 -8.59 -11.45 2.43
C HIS A 59 -8.48 -10.04 1.82
N GLN A 60 -9.53 -9.61 1.11
CA GLN A 60 -9.61 -8.25 0.55
C GLN A 60 -9.58 -7.20 1.67
N ALA A 61 -10.21 -7.48 2.81
CA ALA A 61 -10.18 -6.60 3.96
C ALA A 61 -8.80 -6.52 4.62
N VAL A 62 -8.06 -7.64 4.72
CA VAL A 62 -6.66 -7.62 5.18
C VAL A 62 -5.78 -6.82 4.21
N ALA A 63 -5.91 -7.05 2.90
CA ALA A 63 -5.19 -6.27 1.89
C ALA A 63 -5.51 -4.77 1.99
N ARG A 64 -6.79 -4.41 2.21
CA ARG A 64 -7.20 -3.02 2.40
C ARG A 64 -6.57 -2.40 3.63
N SER A 65 -6.53 -3.10 4.75
CA SER A 65 -5.91 -2.61 5.98
C SER A 65 -4.43 -2.29 5.75
N LEU A 66 -3.70 -3.22 5.13
CA LEU A 66 -2.27 -3.05 4.84
C LEU A 66 -2.00 -1.88 3.90
N MET A 67 -2.81 -1.72 2.86
CA MET A 67 -2.72 -0.60 1.91
C MET A 67 -3.09 0.72 2.57
N GLY A 68 -4.15 0.74 3.38
CA GLY A 68 -4.64 1.93 4.07
C GLY A 68 -3.60 2.55 5.01
N GLU A 69 -2.72 1.76 5.63
CA GLU A 69 -1.63 2.28 6.45
C GLU A 69 -0.59 3.06 5.62
N VAL A 70 -0.24 2.56 4.43
CA VAL A 70 0.68 3.25 3.50
C VAL A 70 0.06 4.55 3.01
N GLU A 71 -1.23 4.49 2.65
CA GLU A 71 -2.00 5.64 2.19
C GLU A 71 -2.10 6.72 3.27
N LEU A 72 -2.38 6.34 4.51
CA LEU A 72 -2.47 7.27 5.64
C LEU A 72 -1.14 7.99 5.88
N GLU A 73 -0.03 7.26 5.88
CA GLU A 73 1.28 7.86 6.11
C GLU A 73 1.71 8.76 4.94
N ALA A 74 1.44 8.34 3.70
CA ALA A 74 1.66 9.16 2.52
C ALA A 74 0.91 10.50 2.62
N GLN A 75 -0.38 10.46 3.01
CA GLN A 75 -1.20 11.66 3.19
C GLN A 75 -0.70 12.56 4.33
N ARG A 76 -0.20 11.98 5.43
CA ARG A 76 0.44 12.77 6.50
C ARG A 76 1.65 13.55 6.00
N ILE A 77 2.49 12.95 5.16
CA ILE A 77 3.66 13.62 4.57
C ILE A 77 3.23 14.75 3.64
N VAL A 78 2.22 14.52 2.80
CA VAL A 78 1.68 15.54 1.88
C VAL A 78 1.09 16.73 2.64
N ALA A 79 0.41 16.49 3.75
CA ALA A 79 -0.24 17.52 4.56
C ALA A 79 0.73 18.36 5.42
N ARG A 80 1.96 17.89 5.64
CA ARG A 80 2.95 18.61 6.46
C ARG A 80 3.38 19.92 5.79
N PRO A 81 3.45 21.04 6.54
CA PRO A 81 3.97 22.29 6.00
C PRO A 81 5.48 22.21 5.76
N GLY A 82 5.98 23.11 4.91
CA GLY A 82 7.41 23.27 4.63
C GLY A 82 7.79 22.95 3.19
N PRO A 83 9.10 22.98 2.87
CA PRO A 83 9.60 22.78 1.51
C PRO A 83 9.13 21.45 0.92
N VAL A 84 8.75 21.47 -0.36
CA VAL A 84 8.18 20.31 -1.07
C VAL A 84 9.26 19.28 -1.37
N LEU A 85 10.45 19.69 -1.83
CA LEU A 85 11.50 18.77 -2.27
C LEU A 85 11.90 17.72 -1.19
N PRO A 86 12.24 18.11 0.06
CA PRO A 86 12.58 17.13 1.09
C PRO A 86 11.39 16.23 1.47
N ARG A 87 10.17 16.77 1.49
CA ARG A 87 8.95 15.99 1.73
C ARG A 87 8.66 15.01 0.59
N PHE A 88 8.96 15.37 -0.66
CA PHE A 88 8.79 14.51 -1.81
C PHE A 88 9.72 13.31 -1.75
N ARG A 89 11.00 13.54 -1.40
CA ARG A 89 11.93 12.44 -1.10
C ARG A 89 11.41 11.57 0.04
N GLU A 90 11.01 12.19 1.15
CA GLU A 90 10.47 11.48 2.32
C GLU A 90 9.27 10.60 1.96
N LEU A 91 8.34 11.12 1.15
CA LEU A 91 7.18 10.40 0.64
C LEU A 91 7.59 9.15 -0.14
N LEU A 92 8.45 9.31 -1.15
CA LEU A 92 8.87 8.21 -2.01
C LEU A 92 9.64 7.14 -1.23
N THR A 93 10.56 7.55 -0.35
CA THR A 93 11.30 6.62 0.51
C THR A 93 10.37 5.90 1.49
N THR A 94 9.37 6.57 2.06
CA THR A 94 8.45 5.99 3.03
C THR A 94 7.54 4.95 2.40
N ILE A 95 6.95 5.24 1.23
CA ILE A 95 6.13 4.28 0.48
C ILE A 95 6.98 3.05 0.12
N HIS A 96 8.19 3.25 -0.42
CA HIS A 96 9.08 2.15 -0.75
C HIS A 96 9.44 1.28 0.46
N ARG A 97 9.81 1.91 1.58
CA ARG A 97 10.17 1.23 2.82
C ARG A 97 9.01 0.38 3.34
N MET A 98 7.83 0.97 3.46
CA MET A 98 6.64 0.27 3.96
C MET A 98 6.24 -0.90 3.04
N ASN A 99 6.34 -0.73 1.72
CA ASN A 99 6.07 -1.81 0.78
C ASN A 99 7.15 -2.91 0.88
N THR A 100 8.42 -2.55 1.00
CA THR A 100 9.53 -3.52 1.09
C THR A 100 9.48 -4.32 2.39
N GLU A 101 9.28 -3.67 3.54
CA GLU A 101 9.12 -4.36 4.83
C GLU A 101 7.95 -5.34 4.82
N ARG A 102 6.86 -4.99 4.13
CA ARG A 102 5.66 -5.84 4.03
C ARG A 102 5.83 -7.00 3.04
N TYR A 103 6.49 -6.79 1.91
CA TYR A 103 6.51 -7.75 0.80
C TYR A 103 7.81 -8.54 0.64
N VAL A 104 8.96 -7.98 1.03
CA VAL A 104 10.28 -8.63 0.86
C VAL A 104 10.68 -9.43 2.11
N GLY A 105 10.15 -9.08 3.28
CA GLY A 105 10.38 -9.84 4.52
C GLY A 105 9.51 -11.10 4.68
N ASP A 106 8.44 -11.23 3.88
CA ASP A 106 7.42 -12.27 4.05
C ASP A 106 6.92 -12.82 2.71
N ASN A 107 7.53 -13.92 2.26
CA ASN A 107 7.20 -14.59 0.99
C ASN A 107 5.71 -14.94 0.85
N LYS A 108 4.95 -15.06 1.95
CA LYS A 108 3.53 -15.44 1.91
C LYS A 108 2.61 -14.25 1.71
N LEU A 109 2.97 -13.07 2.19
CA LEU A 109 2.26 -11.85 1.82
C LEU A 109 2.51 -11.46 0.38
N HIS A 110 3.70 -11.75 -0.14
CA HIS A 110 3.97 -11.58 -1.55
C HIS A 110 3.02 -12.43 -2.41
N GLU A 111 2.86 -13.73 -2.08
CA GLU A 111 1.90 -14.63 -2.76
C GLU A 111 0.46 -14.07 -2.74
N MET A 112 0.01 -13.52 -1.60
CA MET A 112 -1.32 -12.90 -1.50
C MET A 112 -1.47 -11.73 -2.47
N VAL A 113 -0.46 -10.86 -2.57
CA VAL A 113 -0.56 -9.70 -3.46
C VAL A 113 -0.44 -10.11 -4.92
N GLU A 114 0.36 -11.10 -5.26
CA GLU A 114 0.37 -11.66 -6.62
C GLU A 114 -1.01 -12.18 -7.03
N ILE A 115 -1.69 -12.90 -6.15
CA ILE A 115 -3.07 -13.37 -6.38
C ILE A 115 -4.02 -12.18 -6.52
N ALA A 116 -3.92 -11.18 -5.65
CA ALA A 116 -4.78 -10.00 -5.69
C ALA A 116 -4.58 -9.18 -6.98
N MET A 117 -3.35 -9.11 -7.51
CA MET A 117 -3.08 -8.53 -8.83
C MET A 117 -3.67 -9.37 -9.96
N GLN A 118 -3.47 -10.69 -9.95
CA GLN A 118 -3.94 -11.60 -11.00
C GLN A 118 -5.48 -11.67 -11.08
N GLU A 119 -6.15 -11.48 -9.96
CA GLU A 119 -7.61 -11.49 -9.87
C GLU A 119 -8.21 -10.07 -9.96
N ASP A 120 -7.43 -9.05 -10.31
CA ASP A 120 -7.85 -7.65 -10.45
C ASP A 120 -8.68 -7.15 -9.26
N TRP A 121 -8.18 -7.40 -8.05
CA TRP A 121 -8.90 -6.96 -6.87
C TRP A 121 -9.00 -5.43 -6.84
N GLU A 122 -10.24 -4.92 -6.77
CA GLU A 122 -10.53 -3.48 -6.77
C GLU A 122 -9.72 -2.70 -5.73
N VAL A 123 -9.48 -3.30 -4.56
CA VAL A 123 -8.67 -2.70 -3.49
C VAL A 123 -7.25 -2.36 -3.92
N CYS A 124 -6.66 -3.19 -4.78
CA CYS A 124 -5.31 -3.01 -5.29
C CYS A 124 -5.24 -1.89 -6.32
N VAL A 125 -6.22 -1.87 -7.23
CA VAL A 125 -6.34 -0.82 -8.25
C VAL A 125 -6.53 0.54 -7.58
N ALA A 126 -7.48 0.63 -6.64
CA ALA A 126 -7.74 1.84 -5.87
C ALA A 126 -6.50 2.32 -5.09
N HIS A 127 -5.72 1.40 -4.52
CA HIS A 127 -4.48 1.75 -3.84
C HIS A 127 -3.45 2.36 -4.80
N MET A 128 -3.24 1.75 -5.97
CA MET A 128 -2.30 2.26 -6.97
C MET A 128 -2.72 3.65 -7.48
N GLU A 129 -4.02 3.84 -7.75
CA GLU A 129 -4.56 5.14 -8.16
C GLU A 129 -4.37 6.21 -7.07
N LEU A 130 -4.57 5.87 -5.80
CA LEU A 130 -4.37 6.80 -4.70
C LEU A 130 -2.89 7.19 -4.53
N ILE A 131 -1.97 6.24 -4.65
CA ILE A 131 -0.53 6.53 -4.58
C ILE A 131 -0.11 7.42 -5.75
N THR A 132 -0.57 7.14 -6.97
CA THR A 132 -0.33 8.01 -8.13
C THR A 132 -0.88 9.42 -7.92
N THR A 133 -2.09 9.53 -7.38
CA THR A 133 -2.71 10.83 -7.07
C THR A 133 -1.92 11.59 -6.01
N THR A 134 -1.42 10.88 -5.00
CA THR A 134 -0.62 11.47 -3.90
C THR A 134 0.72 12.02 -4.42
N ILE A 135 1.39 11.29 -5.33
CA ILE A 135 2.60 11.76 -6.00
C ILE A 135 2.31 12.99 -6.86
N ALA A 136 1.22 12.96 -7.64
CA ALA A 136 0.80 14.08 -8.47
C ALA A 136 0.51 15.34 -7.65
N GLN A 137 -0.13 15.20 -6.48
CA GLN A 137 -0.37 16.30 -5.55
C GLN A 137 0.94 16.96 -5.09
N MET A 138 1.97 16.17 -4.75
CA MET A 138 3.27 16.73 -4.36
C MET A 138 3.98 17.44 -5.51
N ILE A 139 3.90 16.90 -6.73
CA ILE A 139 4.45 17.54 -7.92
C ILE A 139 3.75 18.89 -8.16
N ALA A 140 2.42 18.93 -8.03
CA ALA A 140 1.65 20.17 -8.15
C ALA A 140 2.00 21.19 -7.06
N GLN A 141 2.20 20.76 -5.80
CA GLN A 141 2.69 21.64 -4.74
C GLN A 141 4.06 22.24 -5.07
N GLY A 142 4.99 21.43 -5.57
CA GLY A 142 6.34 21.88 -5.93
C GLY A 142 6.34 22.81 -7.14
N ALA A 143 5.46 22.59 -8.11
CA ALA A 143 5.27 23.52 -9.22
C ALA A 143 4.71 24.86 -8.74
N ALA A 144 3.74 24.85 -7.83
CA ALA A 144 3.16 26.06 -7.25
C ALA A 144 4.15 26.85 -6.38
N SER A 145 5.07 26.17 -5.68
CA SER A 145 6.13 26.83 -4.90
C SER A 145 7.36 27.24 -5.74
N GLY A 146 7.43 26.82 -7.00
CA GLY A 146 8.60 27.03 -7.87
C GLY A 146 9.78 26.10 -7.58
N GLU A 147 9.62 25.14 -6.67
CA GLU A 147 10.64 24.12 -6.39
C GLU A 147 10.77 23.10 -7.53
N PHE A 148 9.70 22.88 -8.31
CA PHE A 148 9.69 22.02 -9.50
C PHE A 148 9.28 22.80 -10.76
N ALA A 149 9.86 22.45 -11.90
CA ALA A 149 9.49 22.89 -13.23
C ALA A 149 8.71 21.79 -13.98
N ALA A 150 7.40 21.73 -13.72
CA ALA A 150 6.48 20.78 -14.34
C ALA A 150 5.38 21.54 -15.13
N PRO A 151 5.65 21.98 -16.37
CA PRO A 151 4.67 22.73 -17.18
C PRO A 151 3.46 21.86 -17.57
N ASP A 152 3.67 20.56 -17.73
CA ASP A 152 2.61 19.55 -17.85
C ASP A 152 2.65 18.67 -16.60
N LEU A 153 1.78 18.97 -15.63
CA LEU A 153 1.68 18.24 -14.38
C LEU A 153 1.29 16.78 -14.59
N GLN A 154 0.47 16.48 -15.60
CA GLN A 154 -0.02 15.14 -15.84
C GLN A 154 1.08 14.26 -16.42
N LEU A 155 1.81 14.76 -17.41
CA LEU A 155 2.98 14.07 -17.96
C LEU A 155 4.07 13.88 -16.89
N ALA A 156 4.37 14.93 -16.12
CA ALA A 156 5.38 14.85 -15.05
C ALA A 156 5.02 13.78 -14.00
N SER A 157 3.75 13.73 -13.59
CA SER A 157 3.25 12.73 -12.64
C SER A 157 3.32 11.32 -13.21
N MET A 158 2.92 11.14 -14.47
CA MET A 158 3.01 9.85 -15.16
C MET A 158 4.46 9.37 -15.23
N CYS A 159 5.40 10.21 -15.68
CA CYS A 159 6.82 9.87 -15.74
C CYS A 159 7.40 9.50 -14.37
N ALA A 160 7.08 10.28 -13.33
CA ALA A 160 7.53 9.99 -11.97
C ALA A 160 6.97 8.64 -11.47
N CYS A 161 5.68 8.38 -11.66
CA CYS A 161 5.06 7.11 -11.27
C CYS A 161 5.64 5.92 -12.04
N THR A 162 5.86 6.06 -13.35
CA THR A 162 6.47 5.02 -14.19
C THR A 162 7.90 4.73 -13.74
N ALA A 163 8.72 5.75 -13.50
CA ALA A 163 10.09 5.60 -13.02
C ALA A 163 10.15 4.88 -11.66
N MET A 164 9.18 5.17 -10.79
CA MET A 164 9.11 4.59 -9.44
C MET A 164 8.39 3.24 -9.36
N MET A 165 7.83 2.74 -10.48
CA MET A 165 6.98 1.54 -10.50
C MET A 165 7.64 0.32 -9.85
N ARG A 166 8.94 0.11 -10.10
CA ARG A 166 9.72 -0.99 -9.49
C ARG A 166 9.74 -0.96 -7.96
N PHE A 167 9.61 0.22 -7.36
CA PHE A 167 9.75 0.42 -5.92
C PHE A 167 8.41 0.42 -5.18
N PHE A 168 7.30 0.62 -5.90
CA PHE A 168 5.97 0.78 -5.33
C PHE A 168 5.00 -0.32 -5.73
N HIS A 169 5.07 -0.81 -6.96
CA HIS A 169 4.15 -1.84 -7.44
C HIS A 169 4.52 -3.20 -6.80
N PRO A 170 3.63 -3.83 -6.02
CA PRO A 170 3.99 -5.00 -5.21
C PRO A 170 4.58 -6.17 -6.01
N GLN A 171 4.00 -6.48 -7.17
CA GLN A 171 4.52 -7.52 -8.07
C GLN A 171 5.91 -7.14 -8.64
N MET A 172 6.13 -5.87 -8.97
CA MET A 172 7.41 -5.42 -9.53
C MET A 172 8.51 -5.42 -8.47
N ILE A 173 8.20 -5.05 -7.22
CA ILE A 173 9.15 -5.10 -6.10
C ILE A 173 9.79 -6.48 -6.04
N ALA A 174 8.97 -7.54 -5.97
CA ALA A 174 9.48 -8.90 -5.88
C ALA A 174 10.17 -9.40 -7.15
N GLN A 175 9.59 -9.12 -8.33
CA GLN A 175 10.18 -9.53 -9.60
C GLN A 175 11.50 -8.83 -9.91
N CYS A 176 11.74 -7.67 -9.31
CA CYS A 176 12.93 -6.88 -9.55
C CYS A 176 14.00 -7.03 -8.46
N THR A 177 13.72 -7.66 -7.31
CA THR A 177 14.68 -7.82 -6.20
C THR A 177 16.05 -8.35 -6.65
N THR A 178 16.08 -9.28 -7.62
CA THR A 178 17.32 -9.90 -8.12
C THR A 178 17.81 -9.31 -9.45
N LYS A 179 17.05 -8.39 -10.05
CA LYS A 179 17.39 -7.79 -11.35
C LYS A 179 18.27 -6.55 -11.15
N PRO A 180 19.25 -6.30 -12.02
CA PRO A 180 20.02 -5.05 -11.96
C PRO A 180 19.10 -3.83 -12.10
N GLY A 181 19.49 -2.71 -11.50
CA GLY A 181 18.73 -1.46 -11.53
C GLY A 181 19.30 -0.43 -10.56
N PRO A 182 18.81 0.82 -10.62
CA PRO A 182 19.22 1.84 -9.66
C PRO A 182 18.73 1.49 -8.25
N THR A 183 19.41 2.03 -7.24
CA THR A 183 18.88 2.07 -5.88
C THR A 183 17.66 3.01 -5.81
N ILE A 184 16.89 2.92 -4.73
CA ILE A 184 15.78 3.85 -4.49
C ILE A 184 16.26 5.30 -4.50
N ASP A 185 17.39 5.61 -3.85
CA ASP A 185 17.94 6.97 -3.78
C ASP A 185 18.36 7.47 -5.17
N GLN A 186 19.02 6.64 -5.96
CA GLN A 186 19.41 6.98 -7.34
C GLN A 186 18.18 7.27 -8.22
N MET A 187 17.11 6.49 -8.07
CA MET A 187 15.88 6.74 -8.83
C MET A 187 15.18 8.02 -8.36
N ILE A 188 15.13 8.27 -7.05
CA ILE A 188 14.56 9.51 -6.50
C ILE A 188 15.37 10.72 -7.00
N ASP A 189 16.70 10.65 -6.97
CA ASP A 189 17.57 11.71 -7.48
C ASP A 189 17.32 11.99 -8.96
N PHE A 190 17.17 10.94 -9.77
CA PHE A 190 16.84 11.05 -11.19
C PHE A 190 15.48 11.71 -11.43
N VAL A 191 14.45 11.30 -10.69
CA VAL A 191 13.11 11.89 -10.79
C VAL A 191 13.13 13.36 -10.36
N ILE A 192 13.77 13.69 -9.23
CA ILE A 192 13.90 15.07 -8.76
C ILE A 192 14.65 15.91 -9.78
N ALA A 193 15.78 15.44 -10.32
CA ALA A 193 16.54 16.16 -11.33
C ALA A 193 15.71 16.44 -12.59
N GLY A 194 14.86 15.49 -13.00
CA GLY A 194 13.93 15.66 -14.13
C GLY A 194 12.80 16.67 -13.86
N LEU A 195 12.48 16.90 -12.58
CA LEU A 195 11.48 17.88 -12.13
C LEU A 195 12.08 19.23 -11.77
N SER A 196 13.39 19.34 -11.56
CA SER A 196 14.03 20.59 -11.16
C SER A 196 14.01 21.65 -12.28
N PRO A 197 13.87 22.95 -11.95
CA PRO A 197 14.09 24.02 -12.91
C PRO A 197 15.44 23.91 -13.59
N ARG A 198 15.47 24.09 -14.91
CA ARG A 198 16.74 24.18 -15.63
C ARG A 198 17.42 25.52 -15.31
N PRO A 199 18.75 25.52 -15.12
CA PRO A 199 19.52 26.75 -14.94
C PRO A 199 19.46 27.65 -16.18
#